data_AF-A0A0Q3N304-F1
#
_entry.id   AF-A0A0Q3N304-F1
#
_cell.length_a   1.000
_cell.length_b   1.000
_cell.length_c   1.000
_cell.angle_alpha   90.00
_cell.angle_beta   90.00
_cell.angle_gamma   90.00
#
_symmetry.space_group_name_H-M   'P 1'
#
loop_
_entity.id
_entity.type
_entity.pdbx_description
1 polymer ?
#
loop_
_entity_poly.entity_id
_entity_poly.type
_entity_poly.pdbx_seq_one_letter_code
_entity_poly.pdbx_strand_id
1 'polypeptide(L)'
;MELEIPAIVEAEVDDDRVLFPCPNCDIQMVHRLAQLLLSGLATACVDSTTFSFFFSLASARDSSSSSVVAVETRKELVDYITHRSTSIILDNTEETMSMDPSENLSIFLDDFASTKRNVVVGWLGLGLPYLSDSRDDRIDDLVQEMETTRFWPIHAREAIARSLLLVGNLDVSGRFHCREKLERKAADADGHVDCSFRPVRCQNQGCRAEVSALRAHEHDEVCPLKLLPCEQHCELSVIRSQMDRHCITSCPMKLTNCPFYQLGCESAFPSCNLESHCAQFLQSHLRKILLTHVPVSDRHDHLDLVEKRLLLLEKCDSHATLRKALDVRSLTKALAELEKSLNGQP
;
A
#
# COMPACT_ATOMS: atom_id res chain seq x y z
N MET A 1 -47.78 -34.74 -57.53
CA MET A 1 -47.79 -33.35 -58.02
C MET A 1 -47.40 -32.49 -56.85
N GLU A 2 -46.14 -32.50 -56.40
CA GLU A 2 -44.96 -31.95 -57.10
C GLU A 2 -45.24 -30.53 -57.61
N LEU A 3 -44.77 -29.56 -56.83
CA LEU A 3 -44.40 -28.23 -57.29
C LEU A 3 -43.05 -27.93 -56.64
N GLU A 4 -42.05 -27.83 -57.51
CA GLU A 4 -40.63 -27.62 -57.23
C GLU A 4 -40.38 -26.27 -56.55
N ILE A 5 -39.54 -26.27 -55.52
CA ILE A 5 -38.94 -25.06 -54.95
C ILE A 5 -37.61 -24.85 -55.67
N PRO A 6 -37.32 -23.66 -56.23
CA PRO A 6 -36.10 -23.44 -56.99
C PRO A 6 -34.86 -23.57 -56.10
N ALA A 7 -33.84 -24.23 -56.64
CA ALA A 7 -32.53 -24.37 -56.06
C ALA A 7 -31.99 -23.00 -55.60
N ILE A 8 -31.76 -22.87 -54.30
CA ILE A 8 -30.91 -21.81 -53.76
C ILE A 8 -29.51 -22.17 -54.22
N VAL A 9 -29.00 -21.35 -55.14
CA VAL A 9 -27.60 -21.33 -55.53
C VAL A 9 -26.78 -21.22 -54.24
N GLU A 10 -26.01 -22.26 -53.95
CA GLU A 10 -24.96 -22.22 -52.93
C GLU A 10 -23.98 -21.12 -53.35
N ALA A 11 -24.22 -19.92 -52.85
CA ALA A 11 -23.21 -18.89 -52.82
C ALA A 11 -22.20 -19.34 -51.77
N GLU A 12 -21.02 -19.76 -52.24
CA GLU A 12 -19.84 -19.94 -51.42
C GLU A 12 -19.65 -18.67 -50.56
N VAL A 13 -19.98 -18.78 -49.28
CA VAL A 13 -19.64 -17.76 -48.29
C VAL A 13 -18.15 -17.94 -48.03
N ASP A 14 -17.36 -17.07 -48.62
CA ASP A 14 -15.97 -16.87 -48.24
C ASP A 14 -15.95 -16.56 -46.73
N ASP A 15 -15.31 -17.43 -45.96
CA ASP A 15 -15.18 -17.34 -44.50
C ASP A 15 -14.22 -16.18 -44.17
N ASP A 16 -14.73 -14.95 -44.31
CA ASP A 16 -14.08 -13.74 -43.82
C ASP A 16 -13.91 -13.90 -42.31
N ARG A 17 -12.69 -14.28 -41.90
CA ARG A 17 -12.28 -14.44 -40.50
C ARG A 17 -12.52 -13.13 -39.76
N VAL A 18 -13.65 -13.02 -39.06
CA VAL A 18 -13.98 -11.83 -38.27
C VAL A 18 -12.99 -11.73 -37.10
N LEU A 19 -12.09 -10.74 -37.18
CA LEU A 19 -11.08 -10.45 -36.17
C LEU A 19 -11.62 -9.44 -35.14
N PHE A 20 -11.56 -9.79 -33.87
CA PHE A 20 -12.00 -8.98 -32.72
C PHE A 20 -10.78 -8.40 -31.98
N PRO A 21 -10.84 -7.16 -31.46
CA PRO A 21 -9.78 -6.65 -30.60
C PRO A 21 -9.58 -7.53 -29.36
N CYS A 22 -8.32 -7.77 -28.99
CA CYS A 22 -7.99 -8.45 -27.76
C CYS A 22 -8.57 -7.69 -26.54
N PRO A 23 -9.28 -8.36 -25.61
CA PRO A 23 -9.89 -7.69 -24.46
C PRO A 23 -8.87 -7.36 -23.35
N ASN A 24 -7.61 -7.77 -23.50
CA ASN A 24 -6.60 -7.64 -22.46
C ASN A 24 -5.96 -6.26 -22.45
N CYS A 25 -5.97 -5.65 -21.28
CA CYS A 25 -5.34 -4.38 -20.98
C CYS A 25 -4.75 -4.39 -19.58
N ASP A 26 -3.93 -3.41 -19.30
CA ASP A 26 -3.23 -3.30 -18.03
C ASP A 26 -4.20 -3.03 -16.86
N ILE A 27 -4.25 -3.98 -15.94
CA ILE A 27 -5.19 -3.98 -14.80
C ILE A 27 -4.97 -2.78 -13.88
N GLN A 28 -3.71 -2.40 -13.64
CA GLN A 28 -3.41 -1.28 -12.75
C GLN A 28 -3.81 0.05 -13.39
N MET A 29 -3.61 0.21 -14.70
CA MET A 29 -4.09 1.38 -15.42
C MET A 29 -5.61 1.45 -15.42
N VAL A 30 -6.30 0.33 -15.67
CA VAL A 30 -7.77 0.25 -15.55
C VAL A 30 -8.24 0.70 -14.17
N HIS A 31 -7.63 0.20 -13.10
CA HIS A 31 -7.97 0.58 -11.74
C HIS A 31 -7.73 2.07 -11.47
N ARG A 32 -6.60 2.62 -11.94
CA ARG A 32 -6.27 4.04 -11.82
C ARG A 32 -7.29 4.94 -12.53
N LEU A 33 -7.65 4.61 -13.76
CA LEU A 33 -8.69 5.33 -14.50
C LEU A 33 -10.04 5.23 -13.79
N ALA A 34 -10.39 4.05 -13.25
CA ALA A 34 -11.62 3.85 -12.49
C ALA A 34 -11.68 4.69 -11.20
N GLN A 35 -10.54 4.94 -10.55
CA GLN A 35 -10.46 5.88 -9.42
C GLN A 35 -10.71 7.32 -9.89
N LEU A 36 -10.03 7.76 -10.95
CA LEU A 36 -10.21 9.09 -11.53
C LEU A 36 -11.66 9.37 -11.95
N LEU A 37 -12.37 8.38 -12.50
CA LEU A 37 -13.79 8.53 -12.86
C LEU A 37 -14.66 8.94 -11.66
N LEU A 38 -14.43 8.35 -10.49
CA LEU A 38 -15.20 8.68 -9.29
C LEU A 38 -14.85 10.08 -8.79
N SER A 39 -13.57 10.42 -8.72
CA SER A 39 -13.10 11.75 -8.34
C SER A 39 -13.61 12.83 -9.30
N GLY A 40 -13.56 12.60 -10.61
CA GLY A 40 -14.08 13.55 -11.60
C GLY A 40 -15.60 13.74 -11.53
N LEU A 41 -16.34 12.67 -11.23
CA LEU A 41 -17.78 12.79 -10.95
C LEU A 41 -18.05 13.61 -9.68
N ALA A 42 -17.32 13.34 -8.60
CA ALA A 42 -17.45 14.09 -7.35
C ALA A 42 -17.14 15.57 -7.57
N THR A 43 -16.06 15.89 -8.29
CA THR A 43 -15.70 17.25 -8.69
C THR A 43 -16.82 17.93 -9.47
N ALA A 44 -17.37 17.26 -10.49
CA ALA A 44 -18.48 17.81 -11.29
C ALA A 44 -19.76 18.01 -10.45
N CYS A 45 -20.02 17.12 -9.49
CA CYS A 45 -21.13 17.26 -8.55
C CYS A 45 -20.92 18.49 -7.67
N VAL A 46 -19.78 18.61 -6.98
CA VAL A 46 -19.43 19.75 -6.11
C VAL A 46 -19.48 21.08 -6.86
N ASP A 47 -18.96 21.12 -8.09
CA ASP A 47 -18.95 22.33 -8.92
C ASP A 47 -20.33 22.66 -9.52
N SER A 48 -21.30 21.73 -9.51
CA SER A 48 -22.67 21.98 -9.97
C SER A 48 -23.49 22.84 -8.99
N THR A 49 -24.27 23.79 -9.51
CA THR A 49 -25.16 24.63 -8.66
C THR A 49 -26.14 23.82 -7.86
N THR A 50 -26.67 22.77 -8.47
CA THR A 50 -27.72 21.94 -7.90
C THR A 50 -27.20 21.30 -6.62
N PHE A 51 -26.00 20.73 -6.63
CA PHE A 51 -25.40 20.07 -5.47
C PHE A 51 -24.98 21.05 -4.35
N SER A 52 -24.48 22.24 -4.71
CA SER A 52 -24.16 23.30 -3.73
C SER A 52 -25.40 23.74 -2.92
N PHE A 53 -26.58 23.81 -3.54
CA PHE A 53 -27.84 24.05 -2.80
C PHE A 53 -28.22 22.89 -1.88
N PHE A 54 -27.96 21.64 -2.30
CA PHE A 54 -28.32 20.44 -1.53
C PHE A 54 -27.40 20.18 -0.34
N PHE A 55 -26.09 20.44 -0.44
CA PHE A 55 -25.18 20.34 0.72
C PHE A 55 -25.49 21.41 1.78
N SER A 56 -25.88 22.63 1.34
CA SER A 56 -26.32 23.67 2.27
C SER A 56 -27.65 23.33 2.97
N LEU A 57 -28.50 22.50 2.36
CA LEU A 57 -29.73 21.99 2.98
C LEU A 57 -29.56 20.61 3.63
N ALA A 58 -28.39 19.96 3.56
CA ALA A 58 -28.15 18.59 4.05
C ALA A 58 -28.15 18.44 5.58
N SER A 59 -28.57 19.47 6.32
CA SER A 59 -29.18 19.29 7.64
C SER A 59 -30.62 18.72 7.59
N ALA A 60 -31.20 18.51 6.40
CA ALA A 60 -32.56 18.06 6.20
C ALA A 60 -32.64 16.77 5.35
N ARG A 61 -32.50 15.64 6.04
CA ARG A 61 -33.36 14.42 5.99
C ARG A 61 -33.80 13.72 4.69
N ASP A 62 -33.59 14.23 3.48
CA ASP A 62 -34.04 13.55 2.24
C ASP A 62 -32.86 13.20 1.32
N SER A 63 -32.31 11.99 1.50
CA SER A 63 -31.23 11.39 0.69
C SER A 63 -31.63 11.08 -0.77
N SER A 64 -32.91 11.14 -1.11
CA SER A 64 -33.42 10.78 -2.43
C SER A 64 -33.05 11.80 -3.52
N SER A 65 -33.06 13.10 -3.24
CA SER A 65 -32.85 14.14 -4.26
C SER A 65 -31.37 14.32 -4.65
N SER A 66 -30.45 14.17 -3.70
CA SER A 66 -29.00 14.17 -3.95
C SER A 66 -28.60 13.00 -4.87
N SER A 67 -29.19 11.83 -4.66
CA SER A 67 -28.94 10.63 -5.46
C SER A 67 -29.36 10.78 -6.93
N VAL A 68 -30.46 11.50 -7.21
CA VAL A 68 -30.96 11.70 -8.59
C VAL A 68 -30.02 12.61 -9.39
N VAL A 69 -29.54 13.70 -8.79
CA VAL A 69 -28.59 14.63 -9.44
C VAL A 69 -27.28 13.92 -9.76
N ALA A 70 -26.73 13.17 -8.81
CA ALA A 70 -25.51 12.41 -9.02
C ALA A 70 -25.67 11.32 -10.11
N VAL A 71 -26.85 10.69 -10.23
CA VAL A 71 -27.13 9.70 -11.27
C VAL A 71 -27.13 10.33 -12.67
N GLU A 72 -27.76 11.49 -12.83
CA GLU A 72 -27.79 12.20 -14.12
C GLU A 72 -26.40 12.71 -14.51
N THR A 73 -25.69 13.35 -13.57
CA THR A 73 -24.32 13.83 -13.81
C THR A 73 -23.38 12.68 -14.17
N ARG A 74 -23.53 11.50 -13.55
CA ARG A 74 -22.76 10.30 -13.92
C ARG A 74 -23.02 9.87 -15.36
N LYS A 75 -24.28 9.87 -15.80
CA LYS A 75 -24.64 9.48 -17.16
C LYS A 75 -24.04 10.46 -18.17
N GLU A 76 -24.25 11.76 -17.95
CA GLU A 76 -23.68 12.82 -18.80
C GLU A 76 -22.15 12.74 -18.86
N LEU A 77 -21.49 12.43 -17.74
CA LEU A 77 -20.05 12.27 -17.67
C LEU A 77 -19.58 11.11 -18.56
N VAL A 78 -20.20 9.94 -18.43
CA VAL A 78 -19.82 8.74 -19.21
C VAL A 78 -20.03 8.97 -20.70
N ASP A 79 -21.15 9.57 -21.08
CA ASP A 79 -21.45 9.89 -22.49
C ASP A 79 -20.41 10.88 -23.05
N TYR A 80 -20.08 11.92 -22.27
CA TYR A 80 -19.08 12.93 -22.65
C TYR A 80 -17.69 12.33 -22.86
N ILE A 81 -17.15 11.61 -21.87
CA ILE A 81 -15.79 11.06 -21.94
C ILE A 81 -15.69 9.97 -23.01
N THR A 82 -16.74 9.18 -23.23
CA THR A 82 -16.76 8.15 -24.27
C THR A 82 -16.72 8.81 -25.64
N HIS A 83 -17.59 9.79 -25.89
CA HIS A 83 -17.60 10.54 -27.15
C HIS A 83 -16.24 11.19 -27.42
N ARG A 84 -15.73 11.94 -26.44
CA ARG A 84 -14.46 12.64 -26.54
C ARG A 84 -13.29 11.70 -26.76
N SER A 85 -13.25 10.55 -26.09
CA SER A 85 -12.18 9.56 -26.28
C SER A 85 -12.19 8.91 -27.68
N THR A 86 -13.36 8.83 -28.33
CA THR A 86 -13.45 8.27 -29.68
C THR A 86 -13.15 9.30 -30.78
N SER A 87 -13.45 10.58 -30.55
CA SER A 87 -13.27 11.64 -31.55
C SER A 87 -11.81 12.10 -31.73
N ILE A 88 -10.89 11.69 -30.85
CA ILE A 88 -9.45 12.06 -30.89
C ILE A 88 -8.81 11.87 -32.28
N ILE A 89 -9.16 10.79 -33.00
CA ILE A 89 -8.56 10.48 -34.31
C ILE A 89 -9.04 11.44 -35.42
N LEU A 90 -10.22 12.05 -35.27
CA LEU A 90 -10.80 12.91 -36.31
C LEU A 90 -10.19 14.33 -36.34
N ASP A 91 -9.65 14.79 -35.22
CA ASP A 91 -9.24 16.19 -35.06
C ASP A 91 -7.73 16.44 -35.26
N ASN A 92 -6.96 15.45 -35.76
CA ASN A 92 -5.49 15.53 -35.90
C ASN A 92 -4.77 15.98 -34.61
N THR A 93 -5.34 15.69 -33.44
CA THR A 93 -4.85 16.15 -32.13
C THR A 93 -3.81 15.22 -31.49
N GLU A 94 -3.28 14.26 -32.24
CA GLU A 94 -2.24 13.32 -31.79
C GLU A 94 -1.00 14.05 -31.19
N GLU A 95 -0.72 15.27 -31.64
CA GLU A 95 0.41 16.09 -31.14
C GLU A 95 0.22 16.64 -29.71
N THR A 96 -0.98 16.58 -29.14
CA THR A 96 -1.30 17.20 -27.83
C THR A 96 -1.58 16.21 -26.70
N MET A 97 -1.70 14.91 -27.00
CA MET A 97 -2.04 13.92 -25.97
C MET A 97 -0.81 13.46 -25.20
N SER A 98 -0.97 13.29 -23.89
CA SER A 98 0.03 12.63 -23.08
C SER A 98 0.12 11.15 -23.44
N MET A 99 1.31 10.59 -23.27
CA MET A 99 1.50 9.15 -23.37
C MET A 99 0.81 8.40 -22.21
N ASP A 100 0.49 9.07 -21.11
CA ASP A 100 -0.24 8.50 -19.96
C ASP A 100 -1.77 8.67 -20.13
N PRO A 101 -2.54 7.57 -20.30
CA PRO A 101 -3.99 7.61 -20.38
C PRO A 101 -4.67 8.32 -19.19
N SER A 102 -4.04 8.28 -18.01
CA SER A 102 -4.61 8.89 -16.80
C SER A 102 -4.56 10.43 -16.83
N GLU A 103 -3.52 11.02 -17.42
CA GLU A 103 -3.43 12.47 -17.65
C GLU A 103 -4.44 12.92 -18.72
N ASN A 104 -4.60 12.11 -19.77
CA ASN A 104 -5.60 12.38 -20.81
C ASN A 104 -7.02 12.35 -20.23
N LEU A 105 -7.34 11.35 -19.40
CA LEU A 105 -8.63 11.25 -18.75
C LEU A 105 -8.86 12.41 -17.76
N SER A 106 -7.84 12.82 -16.98
CA SER A 106 -8.00 13.95 -16.05
C SER A 106 -8.36 15.24 -16.79
N ILE A 107 -7.74 15.52 -17.94
CA ILE A 107 -8.11 16.67 -18.78
C ILE A 107 -9.58 16.59 -19.20
N PHE A 108 -10.05 15.40 -19.60
CA PHE A 108 -11.45 15.23 -20.01
C PHE A 108 -12.42 15.43 -18.84
N LEU A 109 -12.05 14.95 -17.65
CA LEU A 109 -12.84 15.11 -16.43
C LEU A 109 -12.89 16.58 -15.99
N ASP A 110 -11.78 17.30 -16.05
CA ASP A 110 -11.69 18.72 -15.69
C ASP A 110 -12.49 19.58 -16.67
N ASP A 111 -12.38 19.30 -17.97
CA ASP A 111 -13.18 19.97 -19.00
C ASP A 111 -14.68 19.72 -18.76
N PHE A 112 -15.09 18.48 -18.49
CA PHE A 112 -16.48 18.18 -18.15
C PHE A 112 -16.93 18.92 -16.88
N ALA A 113 -16.15 18.87 -15.79
CA ALA A 113 -16.48 19.56 -14.55
C ALA A 113 -16.62 21.07 -14.74
N SER A 114 -15.78 21.67 -15.61
CA SER A 114 -15.87 23.08 -15.95
C SER A 114 -17.22 23.45 -16.60
N THR A 115 -17.83 22.53 -17.38
CA THR A 115 -19.17 22.76 -17.96
C THR A 115 -20.29 22.76 -16.92
N LYS A 116 -20.05 22.17 -15.73
CA LYS A 116 -21.00 22.12 -14.62
C LYS A 116 -20.86 23.30 -13.66
N ARG A 117 -19.71 24.00 -13.70
CA ARG A 117 -19.43 25.17 -12.88
C ARG A 117 -20.25 26.37 -13.34
N ASN A 118 -21.14 26.88 -12.48
CA ASN A 118 -21.86 28.11 -12.79
C ASN A 118 -21.12 29.36 -12.29
N VAL A 119 -20.89 30.30 -13.21
CA VAL A 119 -20.24 31.60 -12.97
C VAL A 119 -21.05 32.52 -12.04
N VAL A 120 -22.35 32.25 -11.85
CA VAL A 120 -23.27 33.10 -11.06
C VAL A 120 -23.06 32.99 -9.55
N VAL A 121 -22.62 31.84 -9.04
CA VAL A 121 -22.39 31.65 -7.59
C VAL A 121 -21.15 32.41 -7.12
N GLY A 122 -20.16 32.60 -8.01
CA GLY A 122 -18.99 33.44 -7.75
C GLY A 122 -19.29 34.95 -7.74
N TRP A 123 -20.34 35.40 -8.44
CA TRP A 123 -20.74 36.81 -8.47
C TRP A 123 -21.61 37.18 -7.25
N LEU A 124 -22.51 36.31 -6.81
CA LEU A 124 -23.48 36.65 -5.76
C LEU A 124 -22.91 36.75 -4.34
N GLY A 125 -21.63 36.45 -4.12
CA GLY A 125 -20.97 36.69 -2.83
C GLY A 125 -21.64 36.00 -1.64
N LEU A 126 -22.48 34.98 -1.89
CA LEU A 126 -23.07 34.12 -0.87
C LEU A 126 -22.02 33.10 -0.39
N GLY A 127 -20.83 33.60 -0.05
CA GLY A 127 -19.92 32.86 0.80
C GLY A 127 -20.56 32.78 2.17
N LEU A 128 -21.10 31.61 2.52
CA LEU A 128 -21.43 31.27 3.90
C LEU A 128 -20.12 31.28 4.69
N PRO A 129 -19.88 32.27 5.55
CA PRO A 129 -18.59 32.46 6.18
C PRO A 129 -18.58 31.66 7.49
N TYR A 130 -18.59 30.32 7.44
CA TYR A 130 -18.28 29.47 8.60
C TYR A 130 -18.11 27.97 8.30
N LEU A 131 -17.39 27.60 7.24
CA LEU A 131 -16.82 26.25 7.12
C LEU A 131 -15.36 26.42 6.72
N SER A 132 -14.44 25.92 7.54
CA SER A 132 -12.99 25.90 7.25
C SER A 132 -12.63 24.84 6.20
N ASP A 133 -13.59 24.42 5.39
CA ASP A 133 -13.53 23.21 4.60
C ASP A 133 -13.18 23.59 3.17
N SER A 134 -12.02 23.11 2.69
CA SER A 134 -11.57 23.42 1.35
C SER A 134 -12.52 22.78 0.32
N ARG A 135 -12.47 23.27 -0.93
CA ARG A 135 -13.19 22.59 -2.02
C ARG A 135 -12.77 21.12 -2.14
N ASP A 136 -11.50 20.84 -1.88
CA ASP A 136 -10.91 19.51 -2.04
C ASP A 136 -11.38 18.58 -0.91
N ASP A 137 -11.50 19.07 0.32
CA ASP A 137 -12.08 18.31 1.45
C ASP A 137 -13.52 17.85 1.14
N ARG A 138 -14.34 18.74 0.55
CA ARG A 138 -15.71 18.38 0.12
C ARG A 138 -15.75 17.35 -1.00
N ILE A 139 -14.76 17.35 -1.89
CA ILE A 139 -14.63 16.35 -2.95
C ILE A 139 -14.25 15.00 -2.32
N ASP A 140 -13.28 14.99 -1.41
CA ASP A 140 -12.83 13.77 -0.73
C ASP A 140 -13.94 13.16 0.14
N ASP A 141 -14.69 13.98 0.88
CA ASP A 141 -15.85 13.55 1.66
C ASP A 141 -16.93 12.92 0.77
N LEU A 142 -17.21 13.54 -0.39
CA LEU A 142 -18.18 12.99 -1.35
C LEU A 142 -17.68 11.69 -1.99
N VAL A 143 -16.41 11.60 -2.36
CA VAL A 143 -15.80 10.36 -2.85
C VAL A 143 -15.97 9.25 -1.81
N GLN A 144 -15.61 9.54 -0.54
CA GLN A 144 -15.73 8.59 0.57
C GLN A 144 -17.20 8.16 0.80
N GLU A 145 -18.15 9.08 0.71
CA GLU A 145 -19.58 8.77 0.79
C GLU A 145 -20.02 7.84 -0.35
N MET A 146 -19.64 8.15 -1.60
CA MET A 146 -19.96 7.35 -2.77
C MET A 146 -19.37 5.93 -2.70
N GLU A 147 -18.16 5.78 -2.15
CA GLU A 147 -17.55 4.47 -1.92
C GLU A 147 -18.26 3.68 -0.82
N THR A 148 -18.57 4.34 0.30
CA THR A 148 -19.26 3.72 1.44
C THR A 148 -20.67 3.25 1.07
N THR A 149 -21.39 4.07 0.30
CA THR A 149 -22.75 3.77 -0.19
C THR A 149 -22.76 2.86 -1.43
N ARG A 150 -21.61 2.59 -2.04
CA ARG A 150 -21.46 1.87 -3.31
C ARG A 150 -22.27 2.49 -4.46
N PHE A 151 -22.41 3.81 -4.46
CA PHE A 151 -23.16 4.56 -5.47
C PHE A 151 -22.70 4.25 -6.91
N TRP A 152 -21.38 4.19 -7.11
CA TRP A 152 -20.75 3.79 -8.37
C TRP A 152 -19.66 2.75 -8.09
N PRO A 153 -20.02 1.45 -8.11
CA PRO A 153 -19.11 0.41 -7.66
C PRO A 153 -17.91 0.26 -8.60
N ILE A 154 -16.77 -0.15 -8.04
CA ILE A 154 -15.49 -0.19 -8.76
C ILE A 154 -15.55 -1.00 -10.05
N HIS A 155 -16.20 -2.17 -10.05
CA HIS A 155 -16.31 -3.01 -11.26
C HIS A 155 -17.01 -2.30 -12.44
N ALA A 156 -18.00 -1.45 -12.15
CA ALA A 156 -18.68 -0.67 -13.19
C ALA A 156 -17.78 0.45 -13.73
N ARG A 157 -16.98 1.06 -12.86
CA ARG A 157 -15.96 2.05 -13.25
C ARG A 157 -14.85 1.42 -14.08
N GLU A 158 -14.39 0.23 -13.68
CA GLU A 158 -13.38 -0.54 -14.40
C GLU A 158 -13.86 -0.99 -15.78
N ALA A 159 -15.14 -1.35 -15.94
CA ALA A 159 -15.69 -1.66 -17.26
C ALA A 159 -15.62 -0.46 -18.23
N ILE A 160 -15.92 0.75 -17.73
CA ILE A 160 -15.81 1.99 -18.51
C ILE A 160 -14.34 2.28 -18.81
N ALA A 161 -13.46 2.20 -17.81
CA ALA A 161 -12.02 2.39 -17.99
C ALA A 161 -11.42 1.44 -19.04
N ARG A 162 -11.83 0.15 -19.05
CA ARG A 162 -11.44 -0.81 -20.09
C ARG A 162 -11.91 -0.36 -21.47
N SER A 163 -13.17 0.06 -21.60
CA SER A 163 -13.70 0.58 -22.86
C SER A 163 -12.93 1.80 -23.34
N LEU A 164 -12.56 2.71 -22.43
CA LEU A 164 -11.79 3.91 -22.76
C LEU A 164 -10.34 3.63 -23.17
N LEU A 165 -9.76 2.49 -22.79
CA LEU A 165 -8.42 2.07 -23.24
C LEU A 165 -8.45 1.27 -24.54
N LEU A 166 -9.42 0.37 -24.68
CA LEU A 166 -9.52 -0.57 -25.80
C LEU A 166 -10.18 0.04 -27.03
N VAL A 167 -11.16 0.92 -26.82
CA VAL A 167 -12.00 1.50 -27.87
C VAL A 167 -11.90 3.02 -27.88
N GLY A 168 -11.84 3.64 -26.70
CA GLY A 168 -11.45 5.04 -26.56
C GLY A 168 -9.97 5.16 -26.91
N ASN A 169 -9.61 6.13 -27.72
CA ASN A 169 -8.23 6.32 -28.17
C ASN A 169 -7.36 6.97 -27.08
N LEU A 170 -7.52 6.57 -25.80
CA LEU A 170 -6.69 7.06 -24.69
C LEU A 170 -5.29 6.47 -24.70
N ASP A 171 -5.12 5.28 -25.28
CA ASP A 171 -3.82 4.62 -25.43
C ASP A 171 -3.45 4.45 -26.91
N VAL A 172 -3.30 5.58 -27.61
CA VAL A 172 -2.81 5.62 -29.01
C VAL A 172 -1.37 5.07 -29.13
N SER A 173 -0.67 4.87 -28.02
CA SER A 173 0.64 4.23 -27.99
C SER A 173 0.61 2.70 -27.91
N GLY A 174 -0.48 2.10 -27.41
CA GLY A 174 -0.56 0.65 -27.17
C GLY A 174 0.30 0.17 -26.02
N ARG A 175 0.65 1.06 -25.08
CA ARG A 175 1.48 0.73 -23.91
C ARG A 175 0.68 0.05 -22.79
N PHE A 176 -0.64 0.18 -22.82
CA PHE A 176 -1.54 -0.23 -21.75
C PHE A 176 -2.64 -1.17 -22.22
N HIS A 177 -2.72 -1.50 -23.52
CA HIS A 177 -3.60 -2.55 -24.02
C HIS A 177 -3.01 -3.33 -25.18
N CYS A 178 -3.51 -4.55 -25.37
CA CYS A 178 -3.15 -5.40 -26.49
C CYS A 178 -3.85 -4.91 -27.77
N ARG A 179 -3.07 -4.63 -28.81
CA ARG A 179 -3.57 -4.15 -30.12
C ARG A 179 -3.85 -5.25 -31.14
N GLU A 180 -3.54 -6.49 -30.77
CA GLU A 180 -3.75 -7.62 -31.65
C GLU A 180 -5.24 -7.87 -31.84
N LYS A 181 -5.61 -8.23 -33.07
CA LYS A 181 -6.96 -8.65 -33.41
C LYS A 181 -6.96 -10.18 -33.53
N LEU A 182 -7.85 -10.80 -32.77
CA LEU A 182 -7.94 -12.24 -32.57
C LEU A 182 -9.17 -12.79 -33.28
N GLU A 183 -9.08 -14.00 -33.81
CA GLU A 183 -10.27 -14.73 -34.25
C GLU A 183 -11.20 -15.00 -33.05
N ARG A 184 -12.51 -15.08 -33.28
CA ARG A 184 -13.52 -15.24 -32.22
C ARG A 184 -13.20 -16.35 -31.20
N LYS A 185 -12.57 -17.45 -31.63
CA LYS A 185 -12.18 -18.58 -30.74
C LYS A 185 -10.94 -18.30 -29.89
N ALA A 186 -10.10 -17.35 -30.29
CA ALA A 186 -8.89 -16.94 -29.56
C ALA A 186 -9.11 -15.66 -28.73
N ALA A 187 -10.20 -14.92 -28.99
CA ALA A 187 -10.56 -13.68 -28.30
C ALA A 187 -11.16 -13.89 -26.89
N ASP A 188 -11.45 -15.13 -26.50
CA ASP A 188 -11.79 -15.46 -25.12
C ASP A 188 -10.57 -15.27 -24.21
N ALA A 189 -10.78 -14.96 -22.92
CA ALA A 189 -9.70 -14.60 -21.97
C ALA A 189 -8.58 -15.66 -21.85
N ASP A 190 -8.87 -16.92 -22.16
CA ASP A 190 -7.91 -18.04 -22.15
C ASP A 190 -7.27 -18.34 -23.54
N GLY A 191 -7.76 -17.71 -24.61
CA GLY A 191 -7.37 -18.01 -25.99
C GLY A 191 -6.08 -17.34 -26.47
N HIS A 192 -5.69 -16.21 -25.86
CA HIS A 192 -4.45 -15.50 -26.16
C HIS A 192 -3.40 -15.73 -25.07
N VAL A 193 -2.95 -16.98 -24.93
CA VAL A 193 -2.03 -17.46 -23.88
C VAL A 193 -0.73 -16.66 -23.81
N ASP A 194 -0.23 -16.19 -24.96
CA ASP A 194 1.03 -15.44 -25.06
C ASP A 194 0.86 -13.92 -24.88
N CYS A 195 -0.35 -13.43 -24.61
CA CYS A 195 -0.61 -12.00 -24.45
C CYS A 195 0.14 -11.45 -23.22
N SER A 196 0.98 -10.43 -23.42
CA SER A 196 1.65 -9.72 -22.32
C SER A 196 0.67 -8.99 -21.39
N PHE A 197 -0.54 -8.67 -21.85
CA PHE A 197 -1.57 -8.03 -21.03
C PHE A 197 -2.52 -9.01 -20.34
N ARG A 198 -2.35 -10.33 -20.54
CA ARG A 198 -3.22 -11.31 -19.87
C ARG A 198 -3.14 -11.16 -18.35
N PRO A 199 -4.26 -11.30 -17.63
CA PRO A 199 -4.26 -11.31 -16.18
C PRO A 199 -3.46 -12.50 -15.63
N VAL A 200 -2.58 -12.24 -14.68
CA VAL A 200 -1.86 -13.26 -13.90
C VAL A 200 -1.95 -12.93 -12.41
N ARG A 201 -2.06 -13.96 -11.58
CA ARG A 201 -2.03 -13.81 -10.13
C ARG A 201 -0.59 -13.77 -9.62
N CYS A 202 -0.34 -12.94 -8.62
CA CYS A 202 0.94 -12.91 -7.92
C CYS A 202 1.28 -14.28 -7.34
N GLN A 203 2.55 -14.69 -7.46
CA GLN A 203 3.05 -15.97 -6.97
C GLN A 203 3.48 -15.93 -5.49
N ASN A 204 3.61 -14.73 -4.90
CA ASN A 204 3.97 -14.57 -3.50
C ASN A 204 2.85 -15.08 -2.59
N GLN A 205 3.23 -15.90 -1.60
CA GLN A 205 2.28 -16.58 -0.73
C GLN A 205 1.34 -15.59 -0.03
N GLY A 206 0.03 -15.80 -0.19
CA GLY A 206 -1.01 -14.97 0.42
C GLY A 206 -1.36 -13.69 -0.36
N CYS A 207 -0.58 -13.31 -1.37
CA CYS A 207 -0.92 -12.19 -2.24
C CYS A 207 -2.04 -12.59 -3.20
N ARG A 208 -3.11 -11.79 -3.26
CA ARG A 208 -4.25 -12.00 -4.15
C ARG A 208 -4.29 -10.97 -5.30
N ALA A 209 -3.23 -10.20 -5.47
CA ALA A 209 -3.14 -9.22 -6.54
C ALA A 209 -3.18 -9.93 -7.90
N GLU A 210 -3.95 -9.34 -8.82
CA GLU A 210 -3.98 -9.70 -10.23
C GLU A 210 -3.33 -8.57 -11.02
N VAL A 211 -2.37 -8.89 -11.86
CA VAL A 211 -1.59 -7.94 -12.67
C VAL A 211 -1.51 -8.44 -14.10
N SER A 212 -1.16 -7.57 -15.05
CA SER A 212 -0.82 -8.01 -16.40
C SER A 212 0.46 -8.85 -16.36
N ALA A 213 0.60 -9.84 -17.24
CA ALA A 213 1.84 -10.64 -17.33
C ALA A 213 3.09 -9.75 -17.55
N LEU A 214 2.94 -8.65 -18.28
CA LEU A 214 3.95 -7.61 -18.51
C LEU A 214 4.46 -7.01 -17.19
N ARG A 215 3.57 -6.76 -16.22
CA ARG A 215 3.90 -6.13 -14.94
C ARG A 215 4.09 -7.10 -13.79
N ALA A 216 4.09 -8.40 -14.05
CA ALA A 216 4.28 -9.42 -13.02
C ALA A 216 5.61 -9.25 -12.28
N HIS A 217 6.68 -8.93 -13.02
CA HIS A 217 8.01 -8.68 -12.44
C HIS A 217 8.03 -7.41 -11.60
N GLU A 218 7.53 -6.29 -12.12
CA GLU A 218 7.44 -5.01 -11.40
C GLU A 218 6.64 -5.16 -10.10
N HIS A 219 5.52 -5.91 -10.13
CA HIS A 219 4.77 -6.22 -8.93
C HIS A 219 5.59 -7.03 -7.92
N ASP A 220 6.32 -8.06 -8.36
CA ASP A 220 7.14 -8.88 -7.47
C ASP A 220 8.21 -8.05 -6.74
N GLU A 221 8.83 -7.09 -7.45
CA GLU A 221 9.81 -6.16 -6.86
C GLU A 221 9.24 -5.32 -5.72
N VAL A 222 7.94 -5.01 -5.72
CA VAL A 222 7.30 -4.16 -4.69
C VAL A 222 6.24 -4.88 -3.84
N CYS A 223 5.96 -6.16 -4.10
CA CYS A 223 4.94 -6.94 -3.43
C CYS A 223 5.10 -6.93 -1.88
N PRO A 224 4.14 -6.41 -1.10
CA PRO A 224 4.29 -6.30 0.35
C PRO A 224 4.41 -7.66 1.05
N LEU A 225 3.94 -8.73 0.40
CA LEU A 225 3.93 -10.09 0.92
C LEU A 225 5.13 -10.95 0.44
N LYS A 226 6.06 -10.37 -0.31
CA LYS A 226 7.28 -11.06 -0.73
C LYS A 226 8.16 -11.37 0.48
N LEU A 227 8.60 -12.62 0.58
CA LEU A 227 9.60 -13.05 1.55
C LEU A 227 10.98 -12.58 1.09
N LEU A 228 11.69 -11.87 1.96
CA LEU A 228 13.03 -11.33 1.71
C LEU A 228 13.98 -11.74 2.84
N PRO A 229 15.29 -11.89 2.57
CA PRO A 229 16.26 -12.03 3.64
C PRO A 229 16.21 -10.81 4.56
N CYS A 230 16.40 -11.04 5.87
CA CYS A 230 16.43 -9.96 6.84
C CYS A 230 17.51 -8.92 6.51
N GLU A 231 17.16 -7.63 6.58
CA GLU A 231 18.08 -6.51 6.32
C GLU A 231 19.21 -6.40 7.34
N GLN A 232 18.99 -6.92 8.55
CA GLN A 232 20.03 -7.05 9.58
C GLN A 232 20.86 -8.35 9.43
N HIS A 233 20.67 -9.08 8.32
CA HIS A 233 21.42 -10.28 7.95
C HIS A 233 21.35 -11.39 9.01
N CYS A 234 20.20 -11.53 9.66
CA CYS A 234 19.90 -12.74 10.42
C CYS A 234 19.53 -13.88 9.47
N GLU A 235 19.42 -15.11 9.99
CA GLU A 235 19.15 -16.31 9.19
C GLU A 235 17.69 -16.42 8.70
N LEU A 236 16.82 -15.49 9.09
CA LEU A 236 15.40 -15.55 8.79
C LEU A 236 15.05 -14.78 7.51
N SER A 237 14.14 -15.37 6.73
CA SER A 237 13.42 -14.64 5.68
C SER A 237 12.13 -14.06 6.26
N VAL A 238 11.91 -12.77 6.02
CA VAL A 238 10.83 -11.98 6.60
C VAL A 238 9.99 -11.41 5.47
N ILE A 239 8.68 -11.36 5.68
CA ILE A 239 7.76 -10.70 4.74
C ILE A 239 8.12 -9.22 4.69
N ARG A 240 8.24 -8.64 3.49
CA ARG A 240 8.61 -7.23 3.27
C ARG A 240 7.86 -6.26 4.20
N SER A 241 6.53 -6.36 4.28
CA SER A 241 5.71 -5.48 5.14
C SER A 241 5.92 -5.69 6.65
N GLN A 242 6.62 -6.74 7.06
CA GLN A 242 6.94 -7.06 8.46
C GLN A 242 8.42 -6.83 8.81
N MET A 243 9.24 -6.42 7.84
CA MET A 243 10.69 -6.27 8.00
C MET A 243 11.04 -5.31 9.14
N ASP A 244 10.47 -4.11 9.14
CA ASP A 244 10.72 -3.11 10.18
C ASP A 244 10.38 -3.63 11.58
N ARG A 245 9.19 -4.23 11.71
CA ARG A 245 8.74 -4.80 12.99
C ARG A 245 9.68 -5.92 13.43
N HIS A 246 10.11 -6.79 12.54
CA HIS A 246 11.07 -7.84 12.85
C HIS A 246 12.39 -7.25 13.36
N CYS A 247 13.01 -6.35 12.59
CA CYS A 247 14.28 -5.69 12.90
C CYS A 247 14.26 -4.96 14.25
N ILE A 248 13.10 -4.41 14.65
CA ILE A 248 12.95 -3.64 15.89
C ILE A 248 12.53 -4.51 17.08
N THR A 249 11.80 -5.62 16.90
CA THR A 249 11.18 -6.32 18.04
C THR A 249 11.71 -7.72 18.30
N SER A 250 12.07 -8.46 17.25
CA SER A 250 12.32 -9.90 17.36
C SER A 250 13.59 -10.37 16.64
N CYS A 251 14.26 -9.50 15.89
CA CYS A 251 15.46 -9.88 15.17
C CYS A 251 16.60 -10.20 16.17
N PRO A 252 17.27 -11.35 16.06
CA PRO A 252 18.43 -11.67 16.90
C PRO A 252 19.59 -10.69 16.65
N MET A 253 19.67 -10.11 15.46
CA MET A 253 20.69 -9.14 15.08
C MET A 253 20.35 -7.70 15.50
N LYS A 254 19.18 -7.47 16.10
CA LYS A 254 18.81 -6.16 16.64
C LYS A 254 19.86 -5.67 17.62
N LEU A 255 20.33 -4.44 17.41
CA LEU A 255 21.24 -3.78 18.34
C LEU A 255 20.53 -3.46 19.66
N THR A 256 21.08 -3.94 20.77
CA THR A 256 20.61 -3.63 22.12
C THR A 256 21.75 -3.06 22.96
N ASN A 257 21.42 -2.13 23.86
CA ASN A 257 22.33 -1.73 24.91
C ASN A 257 22.49 -2.88 25.91
N CYS A 258 23.67 -2.97 26.52
CA CYS A 258 23.91 -3.86 27.64
C CYS A 258 22.87 -3.60 28.76
N PRO A 259 22.29 -4.62 29.41
CA PRO A 259 21.40 -4.43 30.55
C PRO A 259 22.03 -3.65 31.72
N PHE A 260 23.36 -3.58 31.76
CA PHE A 260 24.15 -2.80 32.73
C PHE A 260 24.40 -1.35 32.30
N TYR A 261 23.76 -0.85 31.23
CA TYR A 261 23.95 0.50 30.71
C TYR A 261 23.70 1.59 31.77
N GLN A 262 22.66 1.42 32.58
CA GLN A 262 22.33 2.34 33.68
C GLN A 262 23.42 2.42 34.76
N LEU A 263 24.28 1.41 34.86
CA LEU A 263 25.43 1.38 35.77
C LEU A 263 26.74 1.80 35.06
N GLY A 264 26.65 2.32 33.84
CA GLY A 264 27.77 2.82 33.04
C GLY A 264 28.39 1.81 32.09
N CYS A 265 27.70 0.74 31.69
CA CYS A 265 28.15 -0.14 30.60
C CYS A 265 27.68 0.39 29.23
N GLU A 266 28.56 1.08 28.51
CA GLU A 266 28.22 1.74 27.24
C GLU A 266 28.24 0.81 26.02
N SER A 267 28.33 -0.50 26.22
CA SER A 267 28.35 -1.46 25.12
C SER A 267 26.98 -1.61 24.47
N ALA A 268 26.97 -1.58 23.14
CA ALA A 268 25.84 -1.94 22.30
C ALA A 268 26.25 -3.06 21.34
N PHE A 269 25.42 -4.08 21.20
CA PHE A 269 25.74 -5.29 20.42
C PHE A 269 24.46 -5.97 19.91
N PRO A 270 24.56 -6.85 18.89
CA PRO A 270 23.44 -7.70 18.47
C PRO A 270 22.86 -8.48 19.64
N SER A 271 21.54 -8.55 19.76
CA SER A 271 20.88 -9.17 20.92
C SER A 271 21.30 -10.63 21.17
N CYS A 272 21.64 -11.38 20.12
CA CYS A 272 22.18 -12.74 20.23
C CYS A 272 23.54 -12.83 20.94
N ASN A 273 24.29 -11.72 21.04
CA ASN A 273 25.59 -11.67 21.71
C ASN A 273 25.50 -11.28 23.19
N LEU A 274 24.30 -11.18 23.77
CA LEU A 274 24.13 -10.80 25.17
C LEU A 274 24.87 -11.74 26.12
N GLU A 275 24.70 -13.05 25.95
CA GLU A 275 25.32 -14.05 26.82
C GLU A 275 26.85 -13.99 26.76
N SER A 276 27.42 -13.90 25.54
CA SER A 276 28.87 -13.84 25.35
C SER A 276 29.46 -12.55 25.93
N HIS A 277 28.80 -11.41 25.72
CA HIS A 277 29.21 -10.14 26.34
C HIS A 277 29.16 -10.22 27.88
N CYS A 278 28.03 -10.64 28.46
CA CYS A 278 27.89 -10.73 29.92
C CYS A 278 28.92 -11.69 30.54
N ALA A 279 29.23 -12.80 29.87
CA ALA A 279 30.26 -13.74 30.32
C ALA A 279 31.68 -13.14 30.26
N GLN A 280 32.00 -12.40 29.18
CA GLN A 280 33.32 -11.78 28.99
C GLN A 280 33.56 -10.61 29.96
N PHE A 281 32.53 -9.83 30.26
CA PHE A 281 32.63 -8.61 31.09
C PHE A 281 32.04 -8.78 32.49
N LEU A 282 31.91 -10.02 32.98
CA LEU A 282 31.29 -10.34 34.27
C LEU A 282 31.94 -9.56 35.43
N GLN A 283 33.26 -9.59 35.57
CA GLN A 283 33.97 -8.85 36.62
C GLN A 283 33.66 -7.34 36.58
N SER A 284 33.64 -6.74 35.38
CA SER A 284 33.31 -5.33 35.20
C SER A 284 31.87 -5.01 35.63
N HIS A 285 30.92 -5.89 35.33
CA HIS A 285 29.53 -5.76 35.78
C HIS A 285 29.39 -5.91 37.30
N LEU A 286 30.08 -6.89 37.89
CA LEU A 286 30.12 -7.11 39.34
C LEU A 286 30.71 -5.89 40.08
N ARG A 287 31.83 -5.34 39.59
CA ARG A 287 32.44 -4.12 40.14
C ARG A 287 31.46 -2.96 40.15
N LYS A 288 30.73 -2.75 39.05
CA LYS A 288 29.71 -1.69 38.94
C LYS A 288 28.56 -1.89 39.94
N ILE A 289 28.09 -3.13 40.15
CA ILE A 289 27.10 -3.43 41.19
C ILE A 289 27.64 -3.13 42.59
N LEU A 290 28.83 -3.63 42.94
CA LEU A 290 29.42 -3.44 44.27
C LEU A 290 29.65 -1.96 44.60
N LEU A 291 29.99 -1.15 43.60
CA LEU A 291 30.15 0.30 43.73
C LEU A 291 28.83 1.09 43.66
N THR A 292 27.68 0.43 43.47
CA THR A 292 26.37 1.12 43.40
C THR A 292 25.99 1.74 44.74
N HIS A 293 26.38 1.12 45.85
CA HIS A 293 26.12 1.61 47.22
C HIS A 293 27.22 2.52 47.77
N VAL A 294 28.33 2.70 47.05
CA VAL A 294 29.47 3.52 47.49
C VAL A 294 29.35 4.93 46.88
N PRO A 295 29.36 5.99 47.71
CA PRO A 295 29.36 7.38 47.23
C PRO A 295 30.50 7.62 46.24
N VAL A 296 30.25 8.42 45.20
CA VAL A 296 31.23 8.64 44.11
C VAL A 296 32.55 9.21 44.64
N SER A 297 32.51 10.05 45.68
CA SER A 297 33.69 10.61 46.35
C SER A 297 34.62 9.55 46.93
N ASP A 298 34.06 8.42 47.38
CA ASP A 298 34.76 7.41 48.18
C ASP A 298 35.09 6.17 47.35
N ARG A 299 34.64 6.11 46.09
CA ARG A 299 34.86 4.95 45.21
C ARG A 299 36.33 4.64 45.02
N HIS A 300 37.19 5.65 44.99
CA HIS A 300 38.62 5.45 44.79
C HIS A 300 39.24 4.70 45.98
N ASP A 301 38.84 5.06 47.19
CA ASP A 301 39.31 4.45 48.44
C ASP A 301 38.76 3.02 48.63
N HIS A 302 37.59 2.73 48.04
CA HIS A 302 36.95 1.43 48.12
C HIS A 302 37.35 0.44 47.00
N LEU A 303 38.13 0.86 45.99
CA LEU A 303 38.52 0.02 44.86
C LEU A 303 39.26 -1.24 45.31
N ASP A 304 40.24 -1.12 46.21
CA ASP A 304 41.03 -2.25 46.70
C ASP A 304 40.18 -3.27 47.47
N LEU A 305 39.20 -2.78 48.23
CA LEU A 305 38.26 -3.63 48.96
C LEU A 305 37.32 -4.36 48.00
N VAL A 306 36.81 -3.65 46.98
CA VAL A 306 35.97 -4.23 45.93
C VAL A 306 36.75 -5.29 45.14
N GLU A 307 38.02 -5.05 44.80
CA GLU A 307 38.83 -6.01 44.06
C GLU A 307 39.09 -7.28 44.86
N LYS A 308 39.42 -7.15 46.15
CA LYS A 308 39.52 -8.30 47.06
C LYS A 308 38.21 -9.06 47.15
N ARG A 309 37.07 -8.36 47.17
CA ARG A 309 35.74 -8.97 47.21
C ARG A 309 35.41 -9.73 45.93
N LEU A 310 35.75 -9.19 44.76
CA LEU A 310 35.59 -9.86 43.47
C LEU A 310 36.34 -11.19 43.43
N LEU A 311 37.62 -11.21 43.85
CA LEU A 311 38.42 -12.42 43.91
C LEU A 311 37.82 -13.51 44.82
N LEU A 312 37.16 -13.12 45.92
CA LEU A 312 36.47 -14.05 46.81
C LEU A 312 35.21 -14.61 46.15
N LEU A 313 34.39 -13.75 45.53
CA LEU A 313 33.18 -14.16 44.84
C LEU A 313 33.47 -15.15 43.70
N GLU A 314 34.54 -14.93 42.95
CA GLU A 314 34.96 -15.85 41.88
C GLU A 314 35.39 -17.22 42.38
N LYS A 315 36.06 -17.29 43.53
CA LYS A 315 36.45 -18.56 44.15
C LYS A 315 35.27 -19.35 44.69
N CYS A 316 34.22 -18.64 45.12
CA CYS A 316 33.07 -19.24 45.78
C CYS A 316 31.91 -19.58 44.83
N ASP A 317 31.89 -19.04 43.62
CA ASP A 317 30.86 -19.33 42.61
C ASP A 317 31.05 -20.71 41.94
N SER A 318 30.89 -21.77 42.73
CA SER A 318 31.08 -23.17 42.31
C SER A 318 30.15 -23.62 41.19
N HIS A 319 29.00 -22.97 41.02
CA HIS A 319 27.96 -23.32 40.05
C HIS A 319 27.86 -22.34 38.85
N ALA A 320 28.81 -21.40 38.74
CA ALA A 320 28.80 -20.34 37.72
C ALA A 320 27.46 -19.58 37.69
N THR A 321 26.85 -19.37 38.85
CA THR A 321 25.55 -18.71 39.00
C THR A 321 25.62 -17.24 38.60
N LEU A 322 26.74 -16.57 38.88
CA LEU A 322 26.97 -15.18 38.48
C LEU A 322 27.03 -15.05 36.96
N ARG A 323 27.63 -16.04 36.28
CA ARG A 323 27.74 -16.06 34.81
C ARG A 323 26.40 -16.23 34.10
N LYS A 324 25.42 -16.89 34.73
CA LYS A 324 24.07 -17.08 34.16
C LYS A 324 23.18 -15.86 34.30
N ALA A 325 23.57 -14.89 35.13
CA ALA A 325 22.80 -13.67 35.34
C ALA A 325 23.15 -12.61 34.30
N LEU A 326 22.21 -12.34 33.38
CA LEU A 326 22.43 -11.47 32.22
C LEU A 326 21.97 -10.02 32.42
N ASP A 327 21.36 -9.71 33.57
CA ASP A 327 20.84 -8.38 33.88
C ASP A 327 21.15 -7.98 35.32
N VAL A 328 21.00 -6.68 35.61
CA VAL A 328 21.30 -6.09 36.92
C VAL A 328 20.55 -6.80 38.05
N ARG A 329 19.24 -7.03 37.89
CA ARG A 329 18.41 -7.61 38.94
C ARG A 329 18.83 -9.05 39.22
N SER A 330 19.00 -9.85 38.16
CA SER A 330 19.43 -11.24 38.26
C SER A 330 20.81 -11.34 38.90
N LEU A 331 21.75 -10.46 38.53
CA LEU A 331 23.12 -10.50 39.03
C LEU A 331 23.20 -10.02 40.49
N THR A 332 22.46 -8.96 40.86
CA THR A 332 22.34 -8.52 42.26
C THR A 332 21.73 -9.61 43.15
N LYS A 333 20.71 -10.34 42.66
CA LYS A 333 20.11 -11.45 43.40
C LYS A 333 21.11 -12.61 43.60
N ALA A 334 21.78 -13.03 42.52
CA ALA A 334 22.78 -14.09 42.58
C ALA A 334 23.93 -13.74 43.53
N LEU A 335 24.39 -12.48 43.48
CA LEU A 335 25.38 -11.95 44.43
C LEU A 335 24.90 -12.08 45.88
N ALA A 336 23.70 -11.58 46.20
CA ALA A 336 23.18 -11.63 47.57
C ALA A 336 23.03 -13.07 48.10
N GLU A 337 22.67 -14.02 47.24
CA GLU A 337 22.58 -15.45 47.61
C GLU A 337 23.97 -16.04 47.91
N LEU A 338 24.97 -15.73 47.07
CA LEU A 338 26.36 -16.11 47.30
C LEU A 338 26.92 -15.50 48.59
N GLU A 339 26.64 -14.23 48.86
CA GLU A 339 27.10 -13.56 50.08
C GLU A 339 26.46 -14.15 51.35
N LYS A 340 25.19 -14.55 51.29
CA LYS A 340 24.56 -15.27 52.41
C LYS A 340 25.23 -16.62 52.68
N SER A 341 25.62 -17.35 51.63
CA SER A 341 26.33 -18.61 51.79
C SER A 341 27.73 -18.43 52.41
N LEU A 342 28.40 -17.33 52.08
CA LEU A 342 29.72 -16.97 52.62
C LEU A 342 29.67 -16.56 54.09
N ASN A 343 28.62 -15.81 54.48
CA ASN A 343 28.44 -15.36 55.85
C ASN A 343 27.76 -16.40 56.75
N GLY A 344 27.31 -17.53 56.19
CA GLY A 344 26.60 -18.62 56.87
C GLY A 344 27.43 -19.89 57.10
N GLN A 345 28.75 -19.87 56.85
CA GLN A 345 29.63 -20.96 57.29
C GLN A 345 29.92 -20.82 58.80
N PRO A 346 29.75 -21.88 59.61
CA PRO A 346 30.02 -21.86 61.05
C PRO A 346 31.50 -21.64 61.39
#